data_AF-A0A2P7UZH2-F1
#
_entry.id   AF-A0A2P7UZH2-F1
#
_cell.length_a   1.000
_cell.length_b   1.000
_cell.length_c   1.000
_cell.angle_alpha   90.00
_cell.angle_beta   90.00
_cell.angle_gamma   90.00
#
_symmetry.space_group_name_H-M   'P 1'
#
loop_
_entity.id
_entity.type
_entity.pdbx_description
1 polymer ?
#
loop_
_entity_poly.entity_id
_entity_poly.type
_entity_poly.pdbx_seq_one_letter_code
_entity_poly.pdbx_strand_id
1 'polypeptide(L)'
;MDIKKIGILGATGVVGHAAFQTILSRTNYPILLGGRNPEKLSELFTGTDGRLECQQVDVFNEEELHDFCGRVDLVINCAGPSKQIVDKVAVACLKHEVHYVDVSGDEHLYQQLLARKQEIEEKGLLFIISAGVYPGLSEVFPAYVAENDLDEIDLLEVFFAGQGGFSLNAAYDIVCSIEEDTGWGMSYFKQGEVKKIDGPFHRNYTFPNPAGKRDTYPVVTKEFGLMTKQHQIESAYFYNSYQSNAILNQFVMIKAMQQYKTEEQKRASAKLLLEQFEAKKPGVKDFTMFHLHATGKRDGKKVRVFSTLLYPSDWNRISGIIAATVAHLIAEDHNSKTGCFFVAEGVSATRLIDALREQQVELMHSITEMK
;
A
#
# COMPACT_ATOMS: atom_id res chain seq x y z
N MET A 1 1.48 -13.16 -20.80
CA MET A 1 2.54 -12.71 -21.74
C MET A 1 3.88 -12.88 -21.05
N ASP A 2 4.99 -12.99 -21.79
CA ASP A 2 6.31 -13.12 -21.19
C ASP A 2 6.89 -11.73 -20.92
N ILE A 3 7.24 -11.43 -19.67
CA ILE A 3 7.76 -10.12 -19.27
C ILE A 3 9.19 -9.98 -19.78
N LYS A 4 9.47 -8.97 -20.60
CA LYS A 4 10.81 -8.71 -21.15
C LYS A 4 11.40 -7.40 -20.65
N LYS A 5 10.56 -6.43 -20.28
CA LYS A 5 10.98 -5.13 -19.75
C LYS A 5 9.99 -4.60 -18.71
N ILE A 6 10.52 -4.06 -17.62
CA ILE A 6 9.73 -3.44 -16.55
C ILE A 6 9.85 -1.92 -16.62
N GLY A 7 8.72 -1.22 -16.64
CA GLY A 7 8.63 0.23 -16.54
C GLY A 7 8.33 0.69 -15.12
N ILE A 8 8.95 1.78 -14.67
CA ILE A 8 8.64 2.43 -13.38
C ILE A 8 8.30 3.89 -13.63
N LEU A 9 7.07 4.30 -13.35
CA LEU A 9 6.62 5.69 -13.40
C LEU A 9 6.76 6.35 -12.03
N GLY A 10 7.18 7.62 -12.01
CA GLY A 10 7.50 8.30 -10.74
C GLY A 10 8.86 7.89 -10.17
N ALA A 11 9.78 7.43 -11.01
CA ALA A 11 11.07 6.86 -10.63
C ALA A 11 11.96 7.81 -9.79
N THR A 12 11.81 9.13 -9.97
CA THR A 12 12.60 10.14 -9.23
C THR A 12 12.06 10.46 -7.84
N GLY A 13 10.92 9.89 -7.45
CA GLY A 13 10.35 9.97 -6.10
C GLY A 13 10.91 8.90 -5.17
N VAL A 14 10.70 9.04 -3.86
CA VAL A 14 11.23 8.09 -2.85
C VAL A 14 10.72 6.67 -3.08
N VAL A 15 9.41 6.52 -3.34
CA VAL A 15 8.76 5.23 -3.62
C VAL A 15 9.31 4.61 -4.92
N GLY A 16 9.31 5.38 -6.01
CA GLY A 16 9.79 4.90 -7.31
C GLY A 16 11.27 4.53 -7.30
N HIS A 17 12.10 5.27 -6.57
CA HIS A 17 13.52 4.95 -6.42
C HIS A 17 13.72 3.65 -5.61
N ALA A 18 12.93 3.42 -4.57
CA ALA A 18 12.95 2.16 -3.82
C ALA A 18 12.49 0.97 -4.67
N ALA A 19 11.45 1.15 -5.49
CA ALA A 19 11.00 0.15 -6.45
C ALA A 19 12.11 -0.20 -7.46
N PHE A 20 12.77 0.83 -8.02
CA PHE A 20 13.93 0.67 -8.89
C PHE A 20 15.05 -0.16 -8.24
N GLN A 21 15.49 0.21 -7.02
CA GLN A 21 16.56 -0.50 -6.31
C GLN A 21 16.19 -1.98 -6.08
N THR A 22 14.91 -2.25 -5.81
CA THR A 22 14.40 -3.60 -5.58
C THR A 22 14.40 -4.42 -6.87
N ILE A 23 13.88 -3.89 -7.99
CA ILE A 23 13.91 -4.60 -9.28
C ILE A 23 15.34 -4.83 -9.76
N LEU A 24 16.21 -3.82 -9.62
CA LEU A 24 17.61 -3.89 -10.03
C LEU A 24 18.35 -5.02 -9.31
N SER A 25 18.10 -5.22 -8.02
CA SER A 25 18.78 -6.21 -7.18
C SER A 25 18.18 -7.61 -7.27
N ARG A 26 16.88 -7.75 -7.57
CA ARG A 26 16.18 -9.04 -7.58
C ARG A 26 16.02 -9.66 -8.96
N THR A 27 16.17 -8.87 -10.03
CA THR A 27 15.89 -9.32 -11.39
C THR A 27 16.99 -8.92 -12.36
N ASN A 28 17.04 -9.59 -13.51
CA ASN A 28 17.90 -9.24 -14.63
C ASN A 28 17.15 -8.52 -15.76
N TYR A 29 15.89 -8.14 -15.54
CA TYR A 29 15.10 -7.46 -16.56
C TYR A 29 15.70 -6.08 -16.90
N PRO A 30 15.69 -5.68 -18.19
CA PRO A 30 15.78 -4.29 -18.59
C PRO A 30 14.73 -3.43 -17.88
N ILE A 31 15.12 -2.20 -17.50
CA ILE A 31 14.27 -1.29 -16.73
C ILE A 31 14.13 0.04 -17.48
N LEU A 32 12.90 0.48 -17.69
CA LEU A 32 12.60 1.82 -18.22
C LEU A 32 12.09 2.72 -17.09
N LEU A 33 12.82 3.78 -16.79
CA LEU A 33 12.54 4.71 -15.70
C LEU A 33 11.89 5.99 -16.25
N GLY A 34 10.65 6.22 -15.85
CA GLY A 34 9.83 7.36 -16.26
C GLY A 34 9.70 8.42 -15.18
N GLY A 35 9.87 9.69 -15.56
CA GLY A 35 9.66 10.82 -14.66
C GLY A 35 9.63 12.17 -15.38
N ARG A 36 8.99 13.16 -14.76
CA ARG A 36 8.78 14.49 -15.37
C ARG A 36 10.05 15.32 -15.58
N ASN A 37 11.07 15.10 -14.75
CA ASN A 37 12.29 15.90 -14.77
C ASN A 37 13.45 15.07 -15.38
N PRO A 38 13.85 15.33 -16.64
CA PRO A 38 14.92 14.60 -17.31
C PRO A 38 16.29 14.81 -16.66
N GLU A 39 16.58 15.99 -16.12
CA GLU A 39 17.83 16.28 -15.43
C GLU A 39 17.96 15.41 -14.17
N LYS A 40 16.86 15.32 -13.38
CA LYS A 40 16.82 14.49 -12.17
C LYS A 40 16.89 12.99 -12.49
N LEU A 41 16.30 12.55 -13.61
CA LEU A 41 16.46 11.17 -14.09
C LEU A 41 17.94 10.89 -14.40
N SER A 42 18.58 11.79 -15.15
CA SER A 42 19.99 11.67 -15.50
C SER A 42 20.87 11.64 -14.24
N GLU A 43 20.64 12.55 -13.29
CA GLU A 43 21.41 12.64 -12.04
C GLU A 43 21.32 11.36 -11.20
N LEU A 44 20.13 10.76 -11.10
CA LEU A 44 19.90 9.61 -10.23
C LEU A 44 20.31 8.26 -10.85
N PHE A 45 20.30 8.13 -12.17
CA PHE A 45 20.37 6.81 -12.83
C PHE A 45 21.49 6.65 -13.85
N THR A 46 22.12 7.74 -14.30
CA THR A 46 23.21 7.65 -15.29
C THR A 46 24.40 6.86 -14.74
N GLY A 47 24.90 5.89 -15.52
CA GLY A 47 26.05 5.08 -15.15
C GLY A 47 25.81 4.07 -14.03
N THR A 48 24.54 3.86 -13.63
CA THR A 48 24.20 2.96 -12.51
C THR A 48 24.22 1.48 -12.93
N ASP A 49 23.63 1.14 -14.07
CA ASP A 49 23.61 -0.23 -14.63
C ASP A 49 23.30 -0.14 -16.14
N GLY A 50 23.88 -1.04 -16.96
CA GLY A 50 23.67 -1.07 -18.41
C GLY A 50 22.28 -1.51 -18.87
N ARG A 51 21.44 -1.98 -17.94
CA ARG A 51 20.04 -2.39 -18.19
C ARG A 51 19.04 -1.24 -18.11
N LEU A 52 19.50 -0.03 -17.79
CA LEU A 52 18.63 1.11 -17.49
C LEU A 52 18.47 2.02 -18.71
N GLU A 53 17.22 2.36 -18.98
CA GLU A 53 16.85 3.46 -19.86
C GLU A 53 16.03 4.48 -19.06
N CYS A 54 16.19 5.76 -19.36
CA CYS A 54 15.37 6.82 -18.79
C CYS A 54 14.55 7.48 -19.90
N GLN A 55 13.32 7.86 -19.55
CA GLN A 55 12.42 8.59 -20.43
C GLN A 55 11.73 9.70 -19.63
N GLN A 56 11.70 10.90 -20.20
CA GLN A 56 10.84 11.95 -19.67
C GLN A 56 9.39 11.54 -19.91
N VAL A 57 8.60 11.51 -18.84
CA VAL A 57 7.16 11.21 -18.91
C VAL A 57 6.42 12.10 -17.91
N ASP A 58 5.54 12.94 -18.43
CA ASP A 58 4.39 13.46 -17.71
C ASP A 58 3.19 12.53 -17.92
N VAL A 59 2.70 11.92 -16.83
CA VAL A 59 1.54 11.01 -16.86
C VAL A 59 0.23 11.72 -17.25
N PHE A 60 0.22 13.05 -17.30
CA PHE A 60 -0.89 13.83 -17.83
C PHE A 60 -0.76 14.17 -19.32
N ASN A 61 0.41 13.91 -19.92
CA ASN A 61 0.60 13.96 -21.37
C ASN A 61 0.31 12.56 -21.95
N GLU A 62 -0.78 12.46 -22.71
CA GLU A 62 -1.25 11.20 -23.29
C GLU A 62 -0.23 10.57 -24.25
N GLU A 63 0.47 11.37 -25.06
CA GLU A 63 1.46 10.87 -26.02
C GLU A 63 2.68 10.28 -25.29
N GLU A 64 3.24 11.03 -24.33
CA GLU A 64 4.39 10.57 -23.54
C GLU A 64 4.08 9.30 -22.75
N LEU A 65 2.89 9.24 -22.13
CA LEU A 65 2.45 8.08 -21.37
C LEU A 65 2.26 6.86 -22.26
N HIS A 66 1.63 7.02 -23.43
CA HIS A 66 1.45 5.92 -24.37
C HIS A 66 2.78 5.45 -24.97
N ASP A 67 3.71 6.33 -25.31
CA ASP A 67 5.04 5.93 -25.77
C ASP A 67 5.77 5.11 -24.70
N PHE A 68 5.74 5.56 -23.45
CA PHE A 68 6.34 4.82 -22.33
C PHE A 68 5.72 3.42 -22.15
N CYS A 69 4.38 3.34 -22.07
CA CYS A 69 3.68 2.08 -21.88
C CYS A 69 3.89 1.11 -23.06
N GLY A 70 3.99 1.61 -24.30
CA GLY A 70 4.22 0.75 -25.48
C GLY A 70 5.61 0.11 -25.55
N ARG A 71 6.52 0.44 -24.64
CA ARG A 71 7.92 -0.04 -24.61
C ARG A 71 8.21 -1.06 -23.53
N VAL A 72 7.22 -1.44 -22.72
CA VAL A 72 7.39 -2.30 -21.54
C VAL A 72 6.25 -3.33 -21.48
N ASP A 73 6.44 -4.41 -20.72
CA ASP A 73 5.43 -5.47 -20.57
C ASP A 73 4.75 -5.43 -19.18
N LEU A 74 5.37 -4.75 -18.22
CA LEU A 74 4.82 -4.49 -16.90
C LEU A 74 5.17 -3.08 -16.44
N VAL A 75 4.19 -2.32 -15.96
CA VAL A 75 4.38 -0.99 -15.36
C VAL A 75 4.16 -1.03 -13.85
N ILE A 76 5.11 -0.48 -13.11
CA ILE A 76 4.98 -0.12 -11.69
C ILE A 76 4.68 1.37 -11.61
N ASN A 77 3.45 1.74 -11.25
CA ASN A 77 3.06 3.11 -11.04
C ASN A 77 3.38 3.57 -9.62
N CYS A 78 4.40 4.39 -9.47
CA CYS A 78 4.74 5.12 -8.24
C CYS A 78 4.52 6.64 -8.40
N ALA A 79 3.86 7.09 -9.47
CA ALA A 79 3.57 8.49 -9.67
C ALA A 79 2.38 8.93 -8.80
N GLY A 80 2.35 10.21 -8.44
CA GLY A 80 1.25 10.81 -7.69
C GLY A 80 1.14 12.31 -7.95
N PRO A 81 0.10 12.96 -7.40
CA PRO A 81 -0.90 12.41 -6.49
C PRO A 81 -1.86 11.41 -7.16
N SER A 82 -2.19 10.30 -6.50
CA SER A 82 -2.99 9.23 -7.10
C SER A 82 -4.42 9.69 -7.41
N LYS A 83 -4.97 10.58 -6.57
CA LYS A 83 -6.33 11.15 -6.74
C LYS A 83 -6.46 12.05 -7.97
N GLN A 84 -5.35 12.51 -8.54
CA GLN A 84 -5.33 13.26 -9.81
C GLN A 84 -5.07 12.36 -11.01
N ILE A 85 -4.21 11.35 -10.85
CA ILE A 85 -3.85 10.41 -11.92
C ILE A 85 -5.03 9.47 -12.23
N VAL A 86 -5.73 9.00 -11.19
CA VAL A 86 -6.85 8.07 -11.28
C VAL A 86 -6.46 6.85 -12.14
N ASP A 87 -7.12 6.65 -13.29
CA ASP A 87 -6.98 5.47 -14.14
C ASP A 87 -6.07 5.69 -15.35
N LYS A 88 -5.49 6.88 -15.54
CA LYS A 88 -4.74 7.26 -16.76
C LYS A 88 -3.66 6.24 -17.13
N VAL A 89 -2.82 5.87 -16.15
CA VAL A 89 -1.73 4.92 -16.37
C VAL A 89 -2.29 3.52 -16.64
N ALA A 90 -3.29 3.09 -15.89
CA ALA A 90 -3.91 1.78 -16.06
C ALA A 90 -4.58 1.64 -17.44
N VAL A 91 -5.28 2.67 -17.92
CA VAL A 91 -5.87 2.72 -19.26
C VAL A 91 -4.81 2.68 -20.35
N ALA A 92 -3.69 3.40 -20.17
CA ALA A 92 -2.58 3.33 -21.10
C ALA A 92 -1.95 1.92 -21.15
N CYS A 93 -1.80 1.26 -19.99
CA CYS A 93 -1.33 -0.11 -19.92
C CYS A 93 -2.30 -1.08 -20.60
N LEU A 94 -3.61 -0.92 -20.38
CA LEU A 94 -4.64 -1.77 -21.00
C LEU A 94 -4.63 -1.65 -22.53
N LYS A 95 -4.43 -0.44 -23.06
CA LYS A 95 -4.35 -0.20 -24.52
C LYS A 95 -3.14 -0.88 -25.16
N HIS A 96 -2.03 -0.97 -24.42
CA HIS A 96 -0.77 -1.56 -24.89
C HIS A 96 -0.55 -3.00 -24.43
N GLU A 97 -1.56 -3.62 -23.82
CA GLU A 97 -1.49 -5.00 -23.34
C GLU A 97 -0.37 -5.24 -22.31
N VAL A 98 -0.25 -4.30 -21.36
CA VAL A 98 0.80 -4.25 -20.35
C VAL A 98 0.23 -4.58 -18.96
N HIS A 99 0.93 -5.44 -18.21
CA HIS A 99 0.60 -5.72 -16.82
C HIS A 99 0.79 -4.48 -15.94
N TYR A 100 0.00 -4.35 -14.88
CA TYR A 100 -0.05 -3.10 -14.11
C TYR A 100 0.05 -3.36 -12.60
N VAL A 101 0.93 -2.60 -11.93
CA VAL A 101 1.05 -2.58 -10.48
C VAL A 101 0.98 -1.13 -10.01
N ASP A 102 -0.01 -0.78 -9.18
CA ASP A 102 -0.17 0.56 -8.61
C ASP A 102 0.07 0.56 -7.10
N VAL A 103 0.96 1.45 -6.63
CA VAL A 103 1.28 1.59 -5.20
C VAL A 103 0.10 2.17 -4.40
N SER A 104 -0.61 3.14 -4.96
CA SER A 104 -1.53 4.04 -4.25
C SER A 104 -2.97 4.00 -4.75
N GLY A 105 -3.27 3.11 -5.70
CA GLY A 105 -4.62 2.83 -6.16
C GLY A 105 -5.53 2.43 -4.99
N ASP A 106 -6.75 2.92 -5.01
CA ASP A 106 -7.74 2.80 -3.94
C ASP A 106 -9.08 2.29 -4.48
N GLU A 107 -10.14 2.33 -3.66
CA GLU A 107 -11.51 1.98 -4.08
C GLU A 107 -11.97 2.73 -5.35
N HIS A 108 -11.63 4.01 -5.51
CA HIS A 108 -12.05 4.78 -6.69
C HIS A 108 -11.43 4.23 -7.96
N LEU A 109 -10.11 4.02 -7.98
CA LEU A 109 -9.43 3.38 -9.11
C LEU A 109 -9.98 1.97 -9.34
N TYR A 110 -10.20 1.20 -8.27
CA TYR A 110 -10.74 -0.15 -8.38
C TYR A 110 -12.09 -0.19 -9.13
N GLN A 111 -13.01 0.72 -8.82
CA GLN A 111 -14.30 0.79 -9.53
C GLN A 111 -14.14 1.12 -11.02
N GLN A 112 -13.21 2.02 -11.39
CA GLN A 112 -12.92 2.32 -12.79
C GLN A 112 -12.37 1.09 -13.53
N LEU A 113 -11.50 0.32 -12.89
CA LEU A 113 -10.93 -0.89 -13.47
C LEU A 113 -11.95 -2.04 -13.54
N LEU A 114 -12.88 -2.14 -12.58
CA LEU A 114 -13.98 -3.10 -12.63
C LEU A 114 -14.89 -2.85 -13.83
N ALA A 115 -15.12 -1.59 -14.22
CA ALA A 115 -15.86 -1.26 -15.44
C ALA A 115 -15.16 -1.77 -16.72
N ARG A 116 -13.86 -2.06 -16.65
CA ARG A 116 -13.03 -2.60 -17.73
C ARG A 116 -12.60 -4.05 -17.49
N LYS A 117 -13.16 -4.72 -16.48
CA LYS A 117 -12.73 -6.05 -16.03
C LYS A 117 -12.68 -7.07 -17.16
N GLN A 118 -13.74 -7.13 -17.97
CA GLN A 118 -13.82 -8.06 -19.10
C GLN A 118 -12.69 -7.82 -20.11
N GLU A 119 -12.39 -6.56 -20.45
CA GLU A 119 -11.31 -6.23 -21.38
C GLU A 119 -9.93 -6.63 -20.82
N ILE A 120 -9.70 -6.42 -19.53
CA ILE A 120 -8.46 -6.81 -18.83
C ILE A 120 -8.30 -8.35 -18.87
N GLU A 121 -9.38 -9.09 -18.59
CA GLU A 121 -9.38 -10.56 -18.60
C GLU A 121 -9.20 -11.13 -20.00
N GLU A 122 -9.90 -10.59 -21.02
CA GLU A 122 -9.81 -11.04 -22.41
C GLU A 122 -8.41 -10.86 -23.00
N LYS A 123 -7.71 -9.79 -22.61
CA LYS A 123 -6.31 -9.54 -22.97
C LYS A 123 -5.31 -10.35 -22.14
N GLY A 124 -5.78 -11.11 -21.16
CA GLY A 124 -4.92 -11.92 -20.29
C GLY A 124 -4.00 -11.09 -19.40
N LEU A 125 -4.43 -9.89 -19.01
CA LEU A 125 -3.63 -8.97 -18.19
C LEU A 125 -3.91 -9.15 -16.71
N LEU A 126 -2.93 -8.78 -15.89
CA LEU A 126 -3.04 -8.75 -14.44
C LEU A 126 -2.75 -7.34 -13.93
N PHE A 127 -3.76 -6.76 -13.29
CA PHE A 127 -3.74 -5.42 -12.74
C PHE A 127 -3.84 -5.53 -11.22
N ILE A 128 -2.77 -5.19 -10.52
CA ILE A 128 -2.69 -5.17 -9.07
C ILE A 128 -2.67 -3.73 -8.59
N ILE A 129 -3.57 -3.37 -7.70
CA ILE A 129 -3.60 -2.04 -7.08
C ILE A 129 -3.45 -2.15 -5.56
N SER A 130 -3.28 -0.99 -4.91
CA SER A 130 -2.96 -0.91 -3.49
C SER A 130 -1.70 -1.71 -3.12
N ALA A 131 -0.68 -1.74 -3.97
CA ALA A 131 0.57 -2.47 -3.72
C ALA A 131 1.58 -1.65 -2.87
N GLY A 132 1.07 -0.89 -1.90
CA GLY A 132 1.86 -0.05 -1.00
C GLY A 132 1.89 -0.59 0.41
N VAL A 133 2.29 0.27 1.35
CA VAL A 133 2.29 -0.05 2.79
C VAL A 133 0.87 -0.04 3.39
N TYR A 134 0.09 0.99 3.07
CA TYR A 134 -1.26 1.21 3.56
C TYR A 134 -1.97 2.18 2.61
N PRO A 135 -2.84 1.68 1.71
CA PRO A 135 -3.28 0.29 1.56
C PRO A 135 -2.20 -0.63 0.97
N GLY A 136 -2.33 -1.94 1.21
CA GLY A 136 -1.47 -3.00 0.69
C GLY A 136 -0.97 -3.95 1.76
N LEU A 137 0.19 -3.66 2.34
CA LEU A 137 0.74 -4.46 3.43
C LEU A 137 -0.21 -4.53 4.63
N SER A 138 -1.04 -3.51 4.83
CA SER A 138 -2.13 -3.46 5.81
C SER A 138 -3.15 -4.59 5.66
N GLU A 139 -3.35 -5.12 4.44
CA GLU A 139 -4.23 -6.25 4.16
C GLU A 139 -3.45 -7.55 3.94
N VAL A 140 -2.29 -7.49 3.30
CA VAL A 140 -1.45 -8.67 3.03
C VAL A 140 -0.96 -9.31 4.32
N PHE A 141 -0.53 -8.53 5.31
CA PHE A 141 0.00 -9.10 6.55
C PHE A 141 -1.05 -9.85 7.39
N PRO A 142 -2.27 -9.33 7.63
CA PRO A 142 -3.31 -10.14 8.26
C PRO A 142 -3.77 -11.31 7.38
N ALA A 143 -3.81 -11.18 6.05
CA ALA A 143 -4.10 -12.30 5.16
C ALA A 143 -3.06 -13.43 5.31
N TYR A 144 -1.78 -13.09 5.40
CA TYR A 144 -0.71 -14.05 5.68
C TYR A 144 -0.98 -14.85 6.96
N VAL A 145 -1.35 -14.18 8.06
CA VAL A 145 -1.64 -14.87 9.33
C VAL A 145 -2.92 -15.71 9.20
N ALA A 146 -3.93 -15.22 8.48
CA ALA A 146 -5.14 -15.97 8.23
C ALA A 146 -4.91 -17.25 7.40
N GLU A 147 -4.02 -17.20 6.41
CA GLU A 147 -3.74 -18.34 5.53
C GLU A 147 -2.83 -19.40 6.16
N ASN A 148 -1.90 -19.00 7.04
CA ASN A 148 -0.85 -19.89 7.52
C ASN A 148 -1.05 -20.38 8.95
N ASP A 149 -1.81 -19.65 9.78
CA ASP A 149 -1.81 -19.86 11.23
C ASP A 149 -3.17 -20.24 11.83
N LEU A 150 -4.28 -20.02 11.12
CA LEU A 150 -5.64 -20.18 11.65
C LEU A 150 -6.58 -20.81 10.61
N ASP A 151 -7.40 -21.77 11.05
CA ASP A 151 -8.48 -22.36 10.24
C ASP A 151 -9.77 -21.52 10.32
N GLU A 152 -10.01 -20.94 11.49
CA GLU A 152 -11.14 -20.05 11.79
C GLU A 152 -10.63 -18.85 12.59
N ILE A 153 -11.16 -17.65 12.34
CA ILE A 153 -10.74 -16.41 13.01
C ILE A 153 -11.94 -15.75 13.69
N ASP A 154 -11.98 -15.84 15.02
CA ASP A 154 -13.01 -15.22 15.85
C ASP A 154 -12.78 -13.69 15.97
N LEU A 155 -11.53 -13.29 16.16
CA LEU A 155 -11.14 -11.90 16.34
C LEU A 155 -9.78 -11.65 15.68
N LEU A 156 -9.70 -10.56 14.92
CA LEU A 156 -8.47 -10.00 14.39
C LEU A 156 -8.35 -8.53 14.81
N GLU A 157 -7.25 -8.16 15.42
CA GLU A 157 -6.91 -6.77 15.72
C GLU A 157 -5.55 -6.45 15.08
N VAL A 158 -5.56 -5.56 14.09
CA VAL A 158 -4.35 -5.09 13.41
C VAL A 158 -4.06 -3.67 13.83
N PHE A 159 -2.79 -3.37 14.04
CA PHE A 159 -2.33 -2.07 14.46
C PHE A 159 -1.20 -1.61 13.55
N PHE A 160 -1.29 -0.37 13.09
CA PHE A 160 -0.24 0.30 12.35
C PHE A 160 0.47 1.33 13.22
N ALA A 161 1.79 1.24 13.28
CA ALA A 161 2.65 2.19 13.97
C ALA A 161 3.87 2.51 13.12
N GLY A 162 4.28 3.78 13.12
CA GLY A 162 5.48 4.17 12.39
C GLY A 162 6.05 5.50 12.83
N GLN A 163 7.23 5.78 12.30
CA GLN A 163 7.82 7.10 12.26
C GLN A 163 8.48 7.29 10.90
N GLY A 164 8.11 8.37 10.22
CA GLY A 164 8.54 8.69 8.86
C GLY A 164 7.90 10.00 8.42
N GLY A 165 8.36 10.53 7.28
CA GLY A 165 7.74 11.70 6.66
C GLY A 165 6.68 11.29 5.65
N PHE A 166 5.70 12.17 5.41
CA PHE A 166 4.87 12.07 4.22
C PHE A 166 5.54 12.74 3.03
N SER A 167 5.29 12.22 1.83
CA SER A 167 5.45 13.04 0.63
C SER A 167 4.27 14.02 0.54
N LEU A 168 4.48 15.16 -0.13
CA LEU A 168 3.39 16.11 -0.37
C LEU A 168 2.22 15.47 -1.14
N ASN A 169 2.51 14.53 -2.04
CA ASN A 169 1.50 13.78 -2.79
C ASN A 169 0.66 12.91 -1.86
N ALA A 170 1.29 12.14 -0.96
CA ALA A 170 0.57 11.31 0.01
C ALA A 170 -0.29 12.15 0.95
N ALA A 171 0.24 13.29 1.43
CA ALA A 171 -0.54 14.22 2.25
C ALA A 171 -1.73 14.81 1.48
N TYR A 172 -1.57 15.12 0.19
CA TYR A 172 -2.67 15.58 -0.67
C TYR A 172 -3.73 14.48 -0.87
N ASP A 173 -3.31 13.24 -1.14
CA ASP A 173 -4.22 12.10 -1.33
C ASP A 173 -5.04 11.81 -0.05
N ILE A 174 -4.46 12.01 1.14
CA ILE A 174 -5.18 11.95 2.42
C ILE A 174 -6.26 13.04 2.49
N VAL A 175 -5.97 14.28 2.09
CA VAL A 175 -6.96 15.38 2.11
C VAL A 175 -8.12 15.10 1.14
N CYS A 176 -7.83 14.59 -0.05
CA CYS A 176 -8.85 14.12 -0.99
C CYS A 176 -9.69 12.98 -0.39
N SER A 177 -9.06 12.04 0.30
CA SER A 177 -9.76 10.94 0.98
C SER A 177 -10.71 11.42 2.09
N ILE A 178 -10.36 12.53 2.77
CA ILE A 178 -11.24 13.19 3.74
C ILE A 178 -12.47 13.82 3.05
N GLU A 179 -12.29 14.43 1.88
CA GLU A 179 -13.38 15.00 1.06
C GLU A 179 -14.34 13.91 0.58
N GLU A 180 -13.79 12.82 0.05
CA GLU A 180 -14.55 11.70 -0.53
C GLU A 180 -15.17 10.79 0.54
N ASP A 181 -14.85 11.01 1.82
CA ASP A 181 -15.26 10.20 2.97
C ASP A 181 -14.87 8.71 2.81
N THR A 182 -13.71 8.46 2.20
CA THR A 182 -13.18 7.11 2.01
C THR A 182 -12.55 6.62 3.31
N GLY A 183 -13.14 5.57 3.90
CA GLY A 183 -12.71 4.96 5.15
C GLY A 183 -13.68 5.21 6.31
N TRP A 184 -13.90 4.20 7.13
CA TRP A 184 -14.86 4.23 8.23
C TRP A 184 -14.15 4.37 9.58
N GLY A 185 -14.04 5.59 10.06
CA GLY A 185 -13.57 5.87 11.43
C GLY A 185 -14.54 5.34 12.48
N MET A 186 -14.03 5.03 13.68
CA MET A 186 -14.82 4.50 14.80
C MET A 186 -15.62 3.24 14.43
N SER A 187 -15.08 2.44 13.51
CA SER A 187 -15.77 1.29 12.95
C SER A 187 -14.85 0.08 12.88
N TYR A 188 -15.47 -1.10 12.76
CA TYR A 188 -14.82 -2.39 12.63
C TYR A 188 -15.67 -3.27 11.69
N PHE A 189 -15.13 -4.40 11.26
CA PHE A 189 -15.90 -5.39 10.51
C PHE A 189 -16.42 -6.48 11.44
N LYS A 190 -17.70 -6.83 11.30
CA LYS A 190 -18.31 -8.03 11.90
C LYS A 190 -18.98 -8.83 10.81
N GLN A 191 -18.54 -10.07 10.60
CA GLN A 191 -19.04 -10.96 9.55
C GLN A 191 -19.03 -10.29 8.16
N GLY A 192 -17.95 -9.56 7.86
CA GLY A 192 -17.80 -8.81 6.62
C GLY A 192 -18.64 -7.54 6.49
N GLU A 193 -19.41 -7.14 7.50
CA GLU A 193 -20.17 -5.89 7.51
C GLU A 193 -19.50 -4.83 8.38
N VAL A 194 -19.48 -3.58 7.91
CA VAL A 194 -19.02 -2.45 8.71
C VAL A 194 -20.00 -2.21 9.85
N LYS A 195 -19.48 -2.16 11.09
CA LYS A 195 -20.21 -1.81 12.31
C LYS A 195 -19.53 -0.64 13.00
N LYS A 196 -20.32 0.26 13.57
CA LYS A 196 -19.81 1.34 14.43
C LYS A 196 -19.47 0.78 15.81
N ILE A 197 -18.47 1.38 16.45
CA ILE A 197 -18.08 1.06 17.82
C ILE A 197 -18.96 1.87 18.78
N ASP A 198 -19.65 1.16 19.66
CA ASP A 198 -20.40 1.78 20.75
C ASP A 198 -19.48 2.08 21.94
N GLY A 199 -19.49 3.32 22.43
CA GLY A 199 -18.69 3.74 23.59
C GLY A 199 -17.27 4.24 23.25
N PRO A 200 -16.32 4.15 24.20
CA PRO A 200 -14.95 4.63 24.00
C PRO A 200 -14.25 3.86 22.88
N PHE A 201 -13.89 4.55 21.81
CA PHE A 201 -13.22 3.97 20.64
C PHE A 201 -11.70 4.19 20.64
N HIS A 202 -11.17 5.07 21.50
CA HIS A 202 -9.73 5.28 21.64
C HIS A 202 -9.17 4.38 22.73
N ARG A 203 -7.96 3.85 22.53
CA ARG A 203 -7.25 3.12 23.58
C ARG A 203 -5.75 3.41 23.55
N ASN A 204 -5.16 3.45 24.75
CA ASN A 204 -3.71 3.43 24.92
C ASN A 204 -3.20 2.01 24.68
N TYR A 205 -2.19 1.87 23.83
CA TYR A 205 -1.59 0.58 23.51
C TYR A 205 -0.07 0.65 23.64
N THR A 206 0.55 -0.41 24.16
CA THR A 206 2.02 -0.51 24.28
C THR A 206 2.53 -1.52 23.27
N PHE A 207 3.12 -1.00 22.20
CA PHE A 207 3.72 -1.78 21.14
C PHE A 207 5.09 -2.33 21.55
N PRO A 208 5.57 -3.40 20.89
CA PRO A 208 6.99 -3.75 20.88
C PRO A 208 7.89 -2.57 20.49
N ASN A 209 9.17 -2.65 20.85
CA ASN A 209 10.15 -1.68 20.38
C ASN A 209 10.21 -1.68 18.84
N PRO A 210 10.42 -0.52 18.19
CA PRO A 210 10.69 0.81 18.77
C PRO A 210 9.42 1.66 19.04
N ALA A 211 8.22 1.17 18.72
CA ALA A 211 7.00 1.98 18.73
C ALA A 211 6.59 2.44 20.13
N GLY A 212 6.68 1.55 21.13
CA GLY A 212 6.36 1.85 22.53
C GLY A 212 4.90 2.24 22.75
N LYS A 213 4.63 3.07 23.77
CA LYS A 213 3.27 3.51 24.10
C LYS A 213 2.73 4.51 23.07
N ARG A 214 1.50 4.27 22.57
CA ARG A 214 0.78 5.12 21.61
C ARG A 214 -0.72 5.18 21.94
N ASP A 215 -1.39 6.23 21.46
CA ASP A 215 -2.84 6.26 21.37
C ASP A 215 -3.29 5.65 20.05
N THR A 216 -4.32 4.82 20.08
CA THR A 216 -4.80 4.07 18.91
C THR A 216 -6.26 4.36 18.62
N TYR A 217 -6.58 4.48 17.34
CA TYR A 217 -7.89 4.86 16.83
C TYR A 217 -8.33 3.91 15.72
N PRO A 218 -9.53 3.31 15.83
CA PRO A 218 -10.03 2.37 14.85
C PRO A 218 -10.50 3.09 13.59
N VAL A 219 -9.99 2.65 12.45
CA VAL A 219 -10.42 3.05 11.12
C VAL A 219 -10.21 1.89 10.17
N VAL A 220 -11.26 1.53 9.45
CA VAL A 220 -11.22 0.42 8.49
C VAL A 220 -11.53 0.94 7.09
N THR A 221 -10.97 0.29 6.07
CA THR A 221 -11.12 0.66 4.65
C THR A 221 -11.80 -0.46 3.86
N LYS A 222 -12.09 -0.21 2.59
CA LYS A 222 -12.77 -1.18 1.71
C LYS A 222 -11.90 -2.41 1.47
N GLU A 223 -10.61 -2.20 1.24
CA GLU A 223 -9.60 -3.22 1.01
C GLU A 223 -9.53 -4.18 2.21
N PHE A 224 -9.44 -3.61 3.43
CA PHE A 224 -9.48 -4.39 4.66
C PHE A 224 -10.77 -5.21 4.79
N GLY A 225 -11.92 -4.60 4.44
CA GLY A 225 -13.21 -5.29 4.43
C GLY A 225 -13.26 -6.48 3.47
N LEU A 226 -12.72 -6.35 2.27
CA LEU A 226 -12.67 -7.45 1.30
C LEU A 226 -11.78 -8.59 1.80
N MET A 227 -10.60 -8.28 2.34
CA MET A 227 -9.72 -9.28 2.98
C MET A 227 -10.45 -10.02 4.10
N THR A 228 -11.16 -9.30 4.99
CA THR A 228 -11.91 -9.96 6.08
C THR A 228 -13.02 -10.89 5.57
N LYS A 229 -13.67 -10.54 4.46
CA LYS A 229 -14.69 -11.39 3.82
C LYS A 229 -14.07 -12.63 3.19
N GLN A 230 -12.96 -12.46 2.47
CA GLN A 230 -12.24 -13.56 1.82
C GLN A 230 -11.84 -14.63 2.83
N HIS A 231 -11.38 -14.23 4.01
CA HIS A 231 -10.94 -15.13 5.08
C HIS A 231 -12.02 -15.42 6.15
N GLN A 232 -13.28 -15.07 5.88
CA GLN A 232 -14.43 -15.36 6.75
C GLN A 232 -14.22 -14.95 8.22
N ILE A 233 -13.59 -13.78 8.44
CA ILE A 233 -13.25 -13.30 9.78
C ILE A 233 -14.51 -12.82 10.50
N GLU A 234 -14.78 -13.35 11.70
CA GLU A 234 -15.98 -13.02 12.48
C GLU A 234 -15.96 -11.56 12.97
N SER A 235 -14.85 -11.08 13.52
CA SER A 235 -14.67 -9.68 13.93
C SER A 235 -13.27 -9.19 13.65
N ALA A 236 -13.14 -8.04 12.97
CA ALA A 236 -11.85 -7.49 12.57
C ALA A 236 -11.76 -5.98 12.80
N TYR A 237 -10.69 -5.57 13.46
CA TYR A 237 -10.39 -4.18 13.79
C TYR A 237 -9.05 -3.78 13.18
N PHE A 238 -8.97 -2.56 12.67
CA PHE A 238 -7.71 -1.96 12.24
C PHE A 238 -7.52 -0.64 12.98
N TYR A 239 -6.35 -0.45 13.58
CA TYR A 239 -6.02 0.68 14.42
C TYR A 239 -4.84 1.47 13.86
N ASN A 240 -5.06 2.75 13.57
CA ASN A 240 -3.97 3.70 13.40
C ASN A 240 -3.48 4.19 14.75
N SER A 241 -2.17 4.34 14.90
CA SER A 241 -1.56 4.80 16.14
C SER A 241 -0.87 6.15 15.98
N TYR A 242 -0.98 6.99 17.01
CA TYR A 242 -0.36 8.30 17.05
C TYR A 242 0.42 8.49 18.34
N GLN A 243 1.49 9.27 18.28
CA GLN A 243 2.25 9.66 19.47
C GLN A 243 1.56 10.79 20.24
N SER A 244 0.83 11.63 19.51
CA SER A 244 0.11 12.80 20.02
C SER A 244 -1.18 12.94 19.25
N ASN A 245 -2.21 13.47 19.92
CA ASN A 245 -3.52 13.72 19.32
C ASN A 245 -3.50 14.91 18.35
N ALA A 246 -2.39 15.64 18.21
CA ALA A 246 -2.26 16.80 17.31
C ALA A 246 -2.60 16.46 15.85
N ILE A 247 -2.08 15.34 15.33
CA ILE A 247 -2.33 14.88 13.96
C ILE A 247 -3.82 14.56 13.77
N LEU A 248 -4.42 13.83 14.72
CA LEU A 248 -5.83 13.49 14.66
C LEU A 248 -6.70 14.75 14.71
N ASN A 249 -6.37 15.71 15.58
CA ASN A 249 -7.06 16.99 15.65
C ASN A 249 -6.98 17.75 14.32
N GLN A 250 -5.85 17.67 13.62
CA GLN A 250 -5.68 18.28 12.30
C GLN A 250 -6.61 17.62 11.27
N PHE A 251 -6.73 16.28 11.24
CA PHE A 251 -7.68 15.59 10.36
C PHE A 251 -9.12 16.01 10.66
N VAL A 252 -9.50 16.06 11.93
CA VAL A 252 -10.84 16.49 12.37
C VAL A 252 -11.11 17.94 11.96
N MET A 253 -10.11 18.82 12.09
CA MET A 253 -10.23 20.24 11.72
C MET A 253 -10.42 20.40 10.22
N ILE A 254 -9.58 19.73 9.40
CA ILE A 254 -9.71 19.73 7.93
C ILE A 254 -11.11 19.27 7.53
N LYS A 255 -11.61 18.19 8.16
CA LYS A 255 -12.96 17.65 7.92
C LYS A 255 -14.06 18.66 8.29
N ALA A 256 -14.03 19.18 9.52
CA ALA A 256 -15.08 20.04 10.08
C ALA A 256 -15.15 21.40 9.39
N MET A 257 -14.01 22.00 9.07
CA MET A 257 -13.91 23.30 8.40
C MET A 257 -14.00 23.18 6.88
N GLN A 258 -14.09 21.96 6.35
CA GLN A 258 -14.14 21.66 4.93
C GLN A 258 -12.98 22.29 4.13
N GLN A 259 -11.75 22.18 4.66
CA GLN A 259 -10.53 22.75 4.06
C GLN A 259 -10.00 21.92 2.86
N TYR A 260 -10.90 21.54 1.96
CA TYR A 260 -10.64 20.70 0.80
C TYR A 260 -11.53 21.02 -0.40
N LYS A 261 -12.38 22.06 -0.34
CA LYS A 261 -13.34 22.37 -1.44
C LYS A 261 -12.68 22.93 -2.69
N THR A 262 -11.48 23.49 -2.58
CA THR A 262 -10.71 24.02 -3.71
C THR A 262 -9.33 23.39 -3.75
N GLU A 263 -8.71 23.37 -4.94
CA GLU A 263 -7.34 22.86 -5.10
C GLU A 263 -6.31 23.61 -4.23
N GLU A 264 -6.51 24.92 -4.05
CA GLU A 264 -5.66 25.72 -3.15
C GLU A 264 -5.81 25.25 -1.70
N GLN A 265 -7.05 25.01 -1.24
CA GLN A 265 -7.33 24.50 0.10
C GLN A 265 -6.72 23.10 0.30
N LYS A 266 -6.89 22.19 -0.67
CA LYS A 266 -6.30 20.84 -0.60
C LYS A 266 -4.79 20.89 -0.45
N ARG A 267 -4.12 21.72 -1.25
CA ARG A 267 -2.65 21.89 -1.19
C ARG A 267 -2.20 22.53 0.12
N ALA A 268 -2.94 23.51 0.64
CA ALA A 268 -2.64 24.13 1.93
C ALA A 268 -2.79 23.12 3.08
N SER A 269 -3.89 22.38 3.12
CA SER A 269 -4.14 21.31 4.10
C SER A 269 -3.08 20.20 4.04
N ALA A 270 -2.66 19.80 2.83
CA ALA A 270 -1.61 18.80 2.64
C ALA A 270 -0.27 19.26 3.23
N LYS A 271 0.10 20.54 3.06
CA LYS A 271 1.30 21.12 3.66
C LYS A 271 1.22 21.15 5.18
N LEU A 272 0.07 21.52 5.75
CA LEU A 272 -0.15 21.50 7.20
C LEU A 272 0.00 20.09 7.78
N LEU A 273 -0.53 19.07 7.09
CA LEU A 273 -0.32 17.68 7.50
C LEU A 273 1.16 17.29 7.45
N LEU A 274 1.87 17.66 6.40
CA LEU A 274 3.31 17.38 6.26
C LEU A 274 4.11 17.93 7.46
N GLU A 275 3.88 19.18 7.83
CA GLU A 275 4.53 19.84 8.98
C GLU A 275 4.25 19.10 10.31
N GLN A 276 3.03 18.58 10.51
CA GLN A 276 2.69 17.83 11.72
C GLN A 276 3.38 16.45 11.79
N PHE A 277 3.63 15.82 10.63
CA PHE A 277 4.33 14.53 10.57
C PHE A 277 5.86 14.66 10.62
N GLU A 278 6.42 15.84 10.36
CA GLU A 278 7.85 16.10 10.56
C GLU A 278 8.29 16.11 12.02
N ALA A 279 7.36 16.24 12.96
CA ALA A 279 7.61 16.18 14.41
C ALA A 279 7.99 14.74 14.85
N LYS A 280 9.23 14.33 14.59
CA LYS A 280 9.78 13.02 14.95
C LYS A 280 10.07 12.92 16.44
N LYS A 281 9.95 11.71 17.01
CA LYS A 281 10.39 11.44 18.38
C LYS A 281 11.93 11.49 18.42
N PRO A 282 12.53 12.37 19.25
CA PRO A 282 13.98 12.41 19.38
C PRO A 282 14.54 11.04 19.80
N GLY A 283 15.63 10.62 19.14
CA GLY A 283 16.31 9.36 19.45
C GLY A 283 15.65 8.08 18.91
N VAL A 284 14.50 8.18 18.25
CA VAL A 284 13.89 7.03 17.53
C VAL A 284 14.19 7.19 16.05
N LYS A 285 14.73 6.14 15.41
CA LYS A 285 14.92 6.09 13.96
C LYS A 285 13.58 5.85 13.26
N ASP A 286 13.51 6.16 11.98
CA ASP A 286 12.32 5.86 11.18
C ASP A 286 12.08 4.36 11.14
N PHE A 287 10.81 3.97 11.21
CA PHE A 287 10.37 2.59 11.20
C PHE A 287 8.92 2.49 10.72
N THR A 288 8.56 1.31 10.21
CA THR A 288 7.20 0.95 9.83
C THR A 288 6.87 -0.38 10.49
N MET A 289 5.78 -0.44 11.25
CA MET A 289 5.38 -1.62 12.02
C MET A 289 3.90 -1.92 11.80
N PHE A 290 3.63 -3.18 11.47
CA PHE A 290 2.34 -3.79 11.71
C PHE A 290 2.44 -4.74 12.88
N HIS A 291 1.51 -4.63 13.82
CA HIS A 291 1.39 -5.54 14.94
C HIS A 291 -0.03 -6.08 14.93
N LEU A 292 -0.23 -7.38 15.06
CA LEU A 292 -1.57 -7.95 15.09
C LEU A 292 -1.73 -9.01 16.16
N HIS A 293 -2.94 -9.08 16.69
CA HIS A 293 -3.43 -10.12 17.58
C HIS A 293 -4.58 -10.82 16.87
N ALA A 294 -4.59 -12.15 16.91
CA ALA A 294 -5.72 -12.91 16.43
C ALA A 294 -6.09 -14.00 17.43
N THR A 295 -7.38 -14.30 17.55
CA THR A 295 -7.88 -15.49 18.25
C THR A 295 -8.79 -16.26 17.33
N GLY A 296 -8.72 -17.59 17.42
CA GLY A 296 -9.49 -18.46 16.56
C GLY A 296 -9.17 -19.92 16.82
N LYS A 297 -9.27 -20.76 15.79
CA LYS A 297 -8.93 -22.17 15.87
C LYS A 297 -7.80 -22.55 14.92
N ARG A 298 -6.99 -23.51 15.36
CA ARG A 298 -6.01 -24.24 14.55
C ARG A 298 -6.06 -25.70 14.93
N ASP A 299 -6.23 -26.60 13.96
CA ASP A 299 -6.36 -28.04 14.15
C ASP A 299 -7.46 -28.39 15.20
N GLY A 300 -8.57 -27.65 15.15
CA GLY A 300 -9.70 -27.78 16.07
C GLY A 300 -9.50 -27.23 17.48
N LYS A 301 -8.32 -26.69 17.81
CA LYS A 301 -8.00 -26.12 19.13
C LYS A 301 -8.07 -24.62 19.12
N LYS A 302 -8.56 -24.01 20.20
CA LYS A 302 -8.52 -22.55 20.35
C LYS A 302 -7.09 -22.07 20.54
N VAL A 303 -6.69 -21.07 19.76
CA VAL A 303 -5.35 -20.49 19.84
C VAL A 303 -5.41 -18.97 19.79
N ARG A 304 -4.33 -18.36 20.28
CA ARG A 304 -4.05 -16.94 20.11
C ARG A 304 -2.74 -16.78 19.33
N VAL A 305 -2.75 -15.87 18.37
CA VAL A 305 -1.60 -15.50 17.55
C VAL A 305 -1.20 -14.07 17.88
N PHE A 306 0.10 -13.85 18.08
CA PHE A 306 0.72 -12.53 18.11
C PHE A 306 1.76 -12.48 17.01
N SER A 307 1.61 -11.53 16.09
CA SER A 307 2.53 -11.35 14.97
C SER A 307 2.91 -9.89 14.83
N THR A 308 4.20 -9.62 14.59
CA THR A 308 4.73 -8.27 14.36
C THR A 308 5.61 -8.30 13.13
N LEU A 309 5.30 -7.44 12.18
CA LEU A 309 6.12 -7.15 11.02
C LEU A 309 6.76 -5.77 11.21
N LEU A 310 8.08 -5.71 11.19
CA LEU A 310 8.86 -4.50 11.44
C LEU A 310 9.83 -4.27 10.28
N TYR A 311 9.75 -3.08 9.69
CA TYR A 311 10.74 -2.59 8.74
C TYR A 311 11.48 -1.40 9.35
N PRO A 312 12.83 -1.45 9.44
CA PRO A 312 13.63 -0.43 10.13
C PRO A 312 13.88 0.83 9.26
N SER A 313 12.86 1.27 8.51
CA SER A 313 12.88 2.51 7.73
C SER A 313 11.45 3.01 7.47
N ASP A 314 11.33 4.11 6.73
CA ASP A 314 10.06 4.80 6.52
C ASP A 314 9.15 4.07 5.53
N TRP A 315 7.86 4.38 5.64
CA TRP A 315 6.79 3.72 4.91
C TRP A 315 6.78 4.02 3.40
N ASN A 316 7.44 5.10 2.95
CA ASN A 316 7.56 5.39 1.52
C ASN A 316 8.51 4.38 0.86
N ARG A 317 9.63 4.07 1.53
CA ARG A 317 10.61 3.12 1.00
C ARG A 317 10.03 1.71 0.90
N ILE A 318 9.38 1.20 1.95
CA ILE A 318 8.75 -0.13 1.88
C ILE A 318 7.61 -0.20 0.86
N SER A 319 6.87 0.89 0.64
CA SER A 319 5.84 0.92 -0.42
C SER A 319 6.43 0.62 -1.81
N GLY A 320 7.61 1.17 -2.12
CA GLY A 320 8.31 0.86 -3.36
C GLY A 320 8.82 -0.57 -3.42
N ILE A 321 9.34 -1.10 -2.31
CA ILE A 321 9.79 -2.49 -2.19
C ILE A 321 8.62 -3.47 -2.42
N ILE A 322 7.45 -3.20 -1.83
CA ILE A 322 6.25 -4.03 -1.98
C ILE A 322 5.83 -4.06 -3.45
N ALA A 323 5.65 -2.91 -4.09
CA ALA A 323 5.22 -2.87 -5.49
C ALA A 323 6.22 -3.54 -6.44
N ALA A 324 7.52 -3.36 -6.23
CA ALA A 324 8.55 -4.07 -6.99
C ALA A 324 8.55 -5.58 -6.72
N THR A 325 8.30 -6.01 -5.49
CA THR A 325 8.21 -7.43 -5.14
C THR A 325 6.97 -8.05 -5.79
N VAL A 326 5.83 -7.35 -5.79
CA VAL A 326 4.63 -7.77 -6.52
C VAL A 326 4.92 -7.92 -8.00
N ALA A 327 5.56 -6.93 -8.64
CA ALA A 327 5.93 -7.00 -10.04
C ALA A 327 6.86 -8.19 -10.36
N HIS A 328 7.83 -8.45 -9.48
CA HIS A 328 8.70 -9.62 -9.58
C HIS A 328 7.93 -10.94 -9.49
N LEU A 329 6.99 -11.07 -8.55
CA LEU A 329 6.14 -12.25 -8.41
C LEU A 329 5.25 -12.48 -9.64
N ILE A 330 4.72 -11.40 -10.24
CA ILE A 330 3.96 -11.48 -11.50
C ILE A 330 4.86 -11.98 -12.64
N ALA A 331 6.09 -11.48 -12.72
CA ALA A 331 7.03 -11.88 -13.76
C ALA A 331 7.53 -13.34 -13.63
N GLU A 332 7.52 -13.91 -12.43
CA GLU A 332 7.89 -15.32 -12.18
C GLU A 332 6.72 -16.30 -12.32
N ASP A 333 5.48 -15.84 -12.19
CA ASP A 333 4.31 -16.71 -12.19
C ASP A 333 3.72 -16.88 -13.59
N HIS A 334 4.17 -17.93 -14.28
CA HIS A 334 3.69 -18.27 -15.63
C HIS A 334 2.24 -18.81 -15.68
N ASN A 335 1.59 -19.04 -14.53
CA ASN A 335 0.19 -19.48 -14.41
C ASN A 335 -0.73 -18.38 -13.84
N SER A 336 -0.35 -17.11 -14.03
CA SER A 336 -0.97 -15.97 -13.36
C SER A 336 -2.48 -15.87 -13.56
N LYS A 337 -3.20 -15.53 -12.49
CA LYS A 337 -4.55 -14.96 -12.56
C LYS A 337 -4.58 -13.80 -13.56
N THR A 338 -5.72 -13.58 -14.20
CA THR A 338 -5.99 -12.41 -15.06
C THR A 338 -7.13 -11.61 -14.46
N GLY A 339 -7.13 -10.30 -14.66
CA GLY A 339 -8.13 -9.37 -14.11
C GLY A 339 -7.51 -8.27 -13.25
N CYS A 340 -8.37 -7.58 -12.50
CA CYS A 340 -7.99 -6.50 -11.60
C CYS A 340 -8.27 -6.90 -10.15
N PHE A 341 -7.28 -6.73 -9.27
CA PHE A 341 -7.35 -7.15 -7.87
C PHE A 341 -6.65 -6.14 -6.96
N PHE A 342 -7.12 -6.02 -5.72
CA PHE A 342 -6.26 -5.53 -4.65
C PHE A 342 -5.12 -6.53 -4.42
N VAL A 343 -3.97 -6.04 -3.96
CA VAL A 343 -2.77 -6.88 -3.78
C VAL A 343 -3.03 -8.13 -2.93
N ALA A 344 -3.81 -8.04 -1.86
CA ALA A 344 -4.13 -9.18 -0.99
C ALA A 344 -4.99 -10.27 -1.67
N GLU A 345 -5.72 -9.93 -2.75
CA GLU A 345 -6.52 -10.89 -3.54
C GLU A 345 -5.75 -11.43 -4.75
N GLY A 346 -4.85 -10.60 -5.29
CA GLY A 346 -4.19 -10.83 -6.58
C GLY A 346 -2.85 -11.55 -6.50
N VAL A 347 -2.15 -11.52 -5.36
CA VAL A 347 -0.90 -12.26 -5.15
C VAL A 347 -0.95 -13.06 -3.84
N SER A 348 -0.14 -14.13 -3.76
CA SER A 348 -0.03 -14.93 -2.53
C SER A 348 0.58 -14.11 -1.40
N ALA A 349 -0.15 -13.98 -0.28
CA ALA A 349 0.34 -13.28 0.90
C ALA A 349 1.59 -13.95 1.47
N THR A 350 1.64 -15.30 1.52
CA THR A 350 2.84 -16.07 1.88
C THR A 350 4.05 -15.70 1.04
N ARG A 351 3.94 -15.78 -0.29
CA ARG A 351 5.08 -15.48 -1.19
C ARG A 351 5.55 -14.02 -1.03
N LEU A 352 4.61 -13.08 -0.89
CA LEU A 352 4.95 -11.66 -0.73
C LEU A 352 5.64 -11.39 0.61
N ILE A 353 5.11 -11.91 1.73
CA ILE A 353 5.73 -11.73 3.05
C ILE A 353 7.12 -12.39 3.10
N ASP A 354 7.28 -13.60 2.56
CA ASP A 354 8.59 -14.26 2.53
C ASP A 354 9.60 -13.49 1.69
N ALA A 355 9.22 -13.00 0.51
CA ALA A 355 10.09 -12.16 -0.32
C ALA A 355 10.44 -10.82 0.36
N LEU A 356 9.53 -10.22 1.13
CA LEU A 356 9.80 -9.02 1.92
C LEU A 356 10.78 -9.28 3.06
N ARG A 357 10.77 -10.47 3.68
CA ARG A 357 11.71 -10.84 4.74
C ARG A 357 13.16 -10.89 4.26
N GLU A 358 13.37 -11.19 2.98
CA GLU A 358 14.69 -11.09 2.33
C GLU A 358 15.13 -9.62 2.14
N GLN A 359 14.22 -8.65 2.28
CA GLN A 359 14.43 -7.21 2.12
C GLN A 359 14.45 -6.46 3.47
N GLN A 360 15.01 -7.10 4.50
CA GLN A 360 15.16 -6.53 5.86
C GLN A 360 13.85 -6.28 6.61
N VAL A 361 12.75 -6.89 6.17
CA VAL A 361 11.50 -6.89 6.93
C VAL A 361 11.55 -8.01 7.97
N GLU A 362 11.55 -7.64 9.25
CA GLU A 362 11.58 -8.59 10.35
C GLU A 362 10.17 -9.09 10.67
N LEU A 363 10.03 -10.39 10.89
CA LEU A 363 8.78 -11.03 11.32
C LEU A 363 9.00 -11.71 12.68
N MET A 364 8.32 -11.21 13.70
CA MET A 364 8.27 -11.82 15.04
C MET A 364 6.89 -12.44 15.23
N HIS A 365 6.83 -13.75 15.45
CA HIS A 365 5.59 -14.51 15.39
C HIS A 365 5.50 -15.53 16.54
N SER A 366 4.34 -15.64 17.16
CA SER A 366 4.08 -16.60 18.23
C SER A 366 2.62 -17.04 18.26
N ILE A 367 2.42 -18.33 18.53
CA ILE A 367 1.10 -18.96 18.63
C ILE A 367 1.02 -19.69 19.96
N THR A 368 -0.08 -19.53 20.69
CA THR A 368 -0.28 -20.16 22.00
C THR A 368 -1.67 -20.77 22.08
N GLU A 369 -1.75 -22.04 22.48
CA GLU A 369 -3.02 -22.73 22.75
C GLU A 369 -3.74 -22.08 23.94
N MET A 370 -5.03 -21.81 23.78
CA MET A 370 -5.89 -21.26 24.82
C MET A 370 -6.53 -22.40 25.61
N LYS A 371 -6.53 -22.28 26.93
CA LYS A 371 -7.16 -23.24 27.84
C LYS A 371 -8.69 -23.17 27.79
#